data_AF-C7LXF6-F1
#
_entry.id   AF-C7LXF6-F1
#
_cell.length_a   1.000
_cell.length_b   1.000
_cell.length_c   1.000
_cell.angle_alpha   90.00
_cell.angle_beta   90.00
_cell.angle_gamma   90.00
#
_symmetry.space_group_name_H-M   'P 1'
#
loop_
_entity.id
_entity.type
_entity.pdbx_description
1 polymer ?
#
loop_
_entity_poly.entity_id
_entity_poly.type
_entity_poly.pdbx_seq_one_letter_code
_entity_poly.pdbx_strand_id
1 'polypeptide(L)'
;MDEGVDPTKMCQSLVDKVAQSRQLMALAHPEVLGLFEDWLEELEEEVVRLATKEALNPHIIADKTGLSRAGAEFVLAKLRREQRIE
;
A
#
# COMPACT_ATOMS: atom_id res chain seq x y z
N MET A 1 0.68 4.19 -33.92
CA MET A 1 -0.75 4.38 -33.61
C MET A 1 -0.89 4.07 -32.13
N ASP A 2 -1.47 5.02 -31.43
CA ASP A 2 -1.65 5.16 -29.98
C ASP A 2 -2.02 3.86 -29.24
N GLU A 3 -1.08 3.28 -28.49
CA GLU A 3 -1.36 2.22 -27.50
C GLU A 3 -1.80 2.88 -26.19
N GLY A 4 -3.01 3.44 -26.21
CA GLY A 4 -3.69 3.88 -25.00
C GLY A 4 -4.08 2.67 -24.16
N VAL A 5 -3.35 2.41 -23.08
CA VAL A 5 -3.78 1.49 -22.02
C VAL A 5 -5.07 2.05 -21.44
N ASP A 6 -6.18 1.38 -21.75
CA ASP A 6 -7.50 1.69 -21.22
C ASP A 6 -7.46 1.73 -19.67
N PRO A 7 -7.67 2.90 -19.03
CA PRO A 7 -7.61 3.05 -17.57
C PRO A 7 -8.55 2.08 -16.84
N THR A 8 -9.65 1.69 -17.46
CA THR A 8 -10.61 0.74 -16.90
C THR A 8 -10.01 -0.66 -16.82
N LYS A 9 -9.15 -1.06 -17.76
CA LYS A 9 -8.45 -2.37 -17.73
C LYS A 9 -7.37 -2.45 -16.66
N MET A 10 -6.73 -1.33 -16.32
CA MET A 10 -5.74 -1.28 -15.24
C MET A 10 -6.41 -1.42 -13.86
N CYS A 11 -7.51 -0.69 -13.64
CA CYS A 11 -8.32 -0.83 -12.43
C CYS A 11 -8.92 -2.24 -12.32
N GLN A 12 -9.35 -2.84 -13.43
CA GLN A 12 -9.84 -4.22 -13.45
C GLN A 12 -8.76 -5.22 -13.05
N SER A 13 -7.53 -5.07 -13.57
CA SER A 13 -6.40 -5.93 -13.19
C SER A 13 -6.00 -5.81 -11.72
N LEU A 14 -6.15 -4.63 -11.12
CA LEU A 14 -5.92 -4.43 -9.68
C LEU A 14 -7.04 -5.05 -8.84
N VAL A 15 -8.30 -4.85 -9.24
CA VAL A 15 -9.47 -5.47 -8.58
C VAL A 15 -9.40 -6.99 -8.70
N ASP A 16 -8.99 -7.54 -9.84
CA ASP A 16 -8.86 -8.98 -10.05
C ASP A 16 -7.72 -9.58 -9.22
N LYS A 17 -6.58 -8.88 -9.10
CA LYS A 17 -5.48 -9.29 -8.19
C LYS A 17 -5.90 -9.20 -6.73
N VAL A 18 -6.70 -8.21 -6.35
CA VAL A 18 -7.29 -8.09 -5.00
C VAL A 18 -8.33 -9.17 -4.75
N ALA A 19 -9.14 -9.54 -5.75
CA ALA A 19 -10.14 -10.62 -5.65
C ALA A 19 -9.46 -12.01 -5.56
N GLN A 20 -8.38 -12.23 -6.31
CA GLN A 20 -7.53 -13.42 -6.21
C GLN A 20 -6.85 -13.49 -4.83
N SER A 21 -6.42 -12.34 -4.28
CA SER A 21 -5.96 -12.24 -2.89
C SER A 21 -7.06 -12.54 -1.87
N ARG A 22 -8.33 -12.18 -2.13
CA ARG A 22 -9.46 -12.56 -1.26
C ARG A 22 -9.74 -14.07 -1.26
N GLN A 23 -9.49 -14.78 -2.35
CA GLN A 23 -9.53 -16.25 -2.35
C GLN A 23 -8.42 -16.86 -1.47
N LEU A 24 -7.28 -16.17 -1.31
CA LEU A 24 -6.25 -16.50 -0.32
C LEU A 24 -6.66 -16.11 1.12
N MET A 25 -7.40 -15.02 1.31
CA MET A 25 -7.97 -14.63 2.63
C MET A 25 -8.98 -15.65 3.17
N ALA A 26 -9.64 -16.43 2.31
CA ALA A 26 -10.50 -17.53 2.73
C ALA A 26 -9.73 -18.69 3.42
N LEU A 27 -8.38 -18.66 3.39
CA LEU A 27 -7.49 -19.64 4.02
C LEU A 27 -6.64 -19.07 5.16
N ALA A 28 -6.70 -17.76 5.43
CA ALA A 28 -5.95 -17.15 6.53
C ALA A 28 -6.71 -17.38 7.84
N HIS A 29 -6.11 -18.12 8.77
CA HIS A 29 -6.63 -18.22 10.14
C HIS A 29 -6.86 -16.80 10.71
N PRO A 30 -7.96 -16.56 11.45
CA PRO A 30 -8.26 -15.23 12.02
C PRO A 30 -7.08 -14.59 12.78
N GLU A 31 -6.24 -15.41 13.40
CA GLU A 31 -5.02 -14.98 14.09
C GLU A 31 -3.99 -14.34 13.14
N VAL A 32 -3.85 -14.85 11.92
CA VAL A 32 -2.93 -14.30 10.90
C VAL A 32 -3.42 -12.95 10.38
N LEU A 33 -4.75 -12.77 10.30
CA LEU A 33 -5.33 -11.49 9.90
C LEU A 33 -5.02 -10.41 10.93
N GLY A 34 -5.20 -10.70 12.23
CA GLY A 34 -4.85 -9.77 13.30
C GLY A 34 -3.37 -9.38 13.27
N LEU A 35 -2.47 -10.35 13.12
CA LEU A 35 -1.03 -10.07 12.99
C LEU A 35 -0.68 -9.21 11.77
N PHE A 36 -1.39 -9.38 10.66
CA PHE A 36 -1.19 -8.55 9.48
C PHE A 36 -1.69 -7.12 9.69
N GLU A 37 -2.83 -6.96 10.37
CA GLU A 37 -3.39 -5.65 10.73
C GLU A 37 -2.45 -4.90 11.69
N ASP A 38 -1.99 -5.56 12.75
CA ASP A 38 -1.03 -5.01 13.71
C ASP A 38 0.27 -4.58 13.01
N TRP A 39 0.84 -5.47 12.17
CA TRP A 39 2.06 -5.18 11.42
C TRP A 39 1.87 -4.01 10.43
N LEU A 40 0.72 -3.93 9.75
CA LEU A 40 0.44 -2.84 8.82
C LEU A 40 0.31 -1.51 9.56
N GLU A 41 -0.30 -1.50 10.75
CA GLU A 41 -0.38 -0.31 11.59
C GLU A 41 1.01 0.17 12.04
N GLU A 42 1.87 -0.75 12.52
CA GLU A 42 3.26 -0.45 12.87
C GLU A 42 4.05 0.17 11.71
N LEU A 43 3.92 -0.41 10.51
CA LEU A 43 4.53 0.10 9.28
C LEU A 43 4.04 1.50 8.94
N GLU A 44 2.74 1.77 9.09
CA GLU A 44 2.17 3.08 8.83
C GLU A 44 2.69 4.14 9.79
N GLU A 45 2.80 3.82 11.07
CA GLU A 45 3.43 4.72 12.02
C GLU A 45 4.89 5.01 11.68
N GLU A 46 5.64 4.00 11.22
CA GLU A 46 7.00 4.20 10.75
C GLU A 46 7.05 5.16 9.57
N VAL A 47 6.17 4.99 8.58
CA VAL A 47 6.08 5.89 7.43
C VAL A 47 5.72 7.31 7.85
N VAL A 48 4.80 7.50 8.81
CA VAL A 48 4.49 8.84 9.37
C VAL A 48 5.74 9.46 10.02
N ARG A 49 6.49 8.69 10.81
CA ARG A 49 7.74 9.16 11.43
C ARG A 49 8.82 9.50 10.40
N LEU A 50 8.85 8.82 9.26
CA LEU A 50 9.77 9.12 8.16
C LEU A 50 9.32 10.33 7.34
N ALA A 51 8.03 10.43 7.05
CA ALA A 51 7.41 11.52 6.30
C ALA A 51 7.51 12.89 6.98
N THR A 52 7.64 12.91 8.31
CA THR A 52 7.88 14.15 9.07
C THR A 52 9.35 14.60 9.05
N LYS A 53 10.28 13.67 8.80
CA LYS A 53 11.73 13.93 8.81
C LYS A 53 12.31 14.16 7.41
N GLU A 54 11.74 13.47 6.43
CA GLU A 54 12.14 13.50 5.03
C GLU A 54 11.02 14.14 4.21
N ALA A 55 11.36 14.82 3.11
CA ALA A 55 10.32 15.21 2.16
C ALA A 55 9.53 13.97 1.72
N LEU A 56 8.20 14.09 1.56
CA LEU A 56 7.22 13.04 1.21
C LEU A 56 7.49 12.37 -0.15
N ASN A 57 8.63 11.69 -0.26
CA ASN A 57 9.14 11.07 -1.46
C ASN A 57 8.98 9.54 -1.35
N PRO A 58 8.12 8.94 -2.20
CA PRO A 58 7.90 7.49 -2.20
C PRO A 58 9.17 6.66 -2.38
N HIS A 59 10.20 7.17 -3.07
CA HIS A 59 11.48 6.46 -3.22
C HIS A 59 12.22 6.33 -1.90
N ILE A 60 12.31 7.42 -1.13
CA ILE A 60 13.00 7.40 0.18
C ILE A 60 12.25 6.50 1.16
N ILE A 61 10.91 6.55 1.13
CA ILE A 61 10.07 5.70 1.98
C ILE A 61 10.25 4.22 1.61
N ALA A 62 10.23 3.88 0.32
CA ALA A 62 10.45 2.50 -0.15
C ALA A 62 11.80 1.95 0.34
N ASP A 63 12.88 2.72 0.14
CA ASP A 63 14.23 2.29 0.54
C ASP A 63 14.37 2.12 2.05
N LYS A 64 13.75 2.98 2.86
CA LYS A 64 13.86 2.92 4.33
C LYS A 64 12.96 1.87 4.98
N THR A 65 11.84 1.52 4.36
CA THR A 65 10.86 0.56 4.90
C THR A 65 10.96 -0.83 4.28
N GLY A 66 11.78 -0.99 3.24
CA GLY A 66 11.86 -2.25 2.47
C GLY A 66 10.61 -2.51 1.61
N LEU A 67 9.71 -1.53 1.48
CA LEU A 67 8.56 -1.63 0.59
C LEU A 67 8.99 -1.52 -0.87
N SER A 68 8.21 -2.14 -1.76
CA SER A 68 8.26 -1.75 -3.17
C SER A 68 7.82 -0.29 -3.33
N ARG A 69 8.23 0.36 -4.42
CA ARG A 69 7.76 1.73 -4.74
C ARG A 69 6.24 1.83 -4.76
N ALA A 70 5.55 0.86 -5.37
CA ALA A 70 4.10 0.84 -5.40
C ALA A 70 3.46 0.70 -4.01
N GLY A 71 4.11 -0.08 -3.11
CA GLY A 71 3.70 -0.18 -1.71
C GLY A 71 3.87 1.13 -0.96
N ALA A 72 5.01 1.80 -1.12
CA ALA A 72 5.26 3.10 -0.51
C ALA A 72 4.27 4.18 -1.03
N GLU A 73 3.98 4.21 -2.33
CA GLU A 73 2.97 5.08 -2.93
C GLU A 73 1.58 4.81 -2.35
N PHE A 74 1.20 3.54 -2.21
CA PHE A 74 -0.07 3.14 -1.61
C PHE A 74 -0.19 3.62 -0.16
N VAL A 75 0.82 3.37 0.68
CA VAL A 75 0.81 3.77 2.10
C VAL A 75 0.74 5.29 2.22
N LEU A 76 1.54 6.03 1.45
CA LEU A 76 1.48 7.51 1.45
C LEU A 76 0.11 8.03 1.02
N ALA A 77 -0.50 7.45 -0.02
CA ALA A 77 -1.85 7.83 -0.46
C ALA A 77 -2.92 7.50 0.60
N LYS A 78 -2.78 6.37 1.31
CA LYS A 78 -3.65 6.03 2.44
C LYS A 78 -3.52 7.06 3.56
N LEU A 79 -2.31 7.35 4.01
CA LEU A 79 -2.03 8.28 5.10
C LEU A 79 -2.50 9.72 4.82
N ARG A 80 -2.37 10.19 3.57
CA ARG A 80 -2.93 11.50 3.16
C ARG A 80 -4.45 11.55 3.26
N ARG A 81 -5.13 10.49 2.81
CA ARG A 81 -6.60 10.39 2.91
C ARG A 81 -7.07 10.39 4.37
N GLU A 82 -6.25 9.81 5.26
CA GLU A 82 -6.49 9.79 6.71
C GLU A 82 -6.01 11.06 7.43
N GLN A 83 -5.47 12.05 6.70
CA GLN A 83 -4.95 13.31 7.25
C GLN A 83 -3.83 13.12 8.30
N ARG A 84 -3.10 11.99 8.21
CA ARG A 84 -1.95 11.69 9.08
C ARG A 84 -0.66 12.34 8.58
N ILE A 85 -0.64 12.73 7.29
CA ILE A 85 0.45 13.45 6.61
C ILE A 85 -0.16 14.39 5.55
N GLU A 86 0.61 15.39 5.10
CA GLU A 86 0.20 16.37 4.07
C GLU A 86 0.24 15.83 2.62
#